data_AF-W0GU57-F1
#
_entry.id   AF-W0GU57-F1
#
_cell.length_a   1.000
_cell.length_b   1.000
_cell.length_c   1.000
_cell.angle_alpha   90.00
_cell.angle_beta   90.00
_cell.angle_gamma   90.00
#
_symmetry.space_group_name_H-M   'P 1'
#
loop_
_entity.id
_entity.type
_entity.pdbx_description
1 polymer ?
#
loop_
_entity_poly.entity_id
_entity_poly.type
_entity_poly.pdbx_seq_one_letter_code
_entity_poly.pdbx_strand_id
1 'polypeptide(L)'
;MSEAGRELRNRSTWDLQCPVVIIDARTEPNRVVRTSVRGITGAIATSNVIDDPLMRSFLVRFREVGADEALDEFLQGPEAERFSELWDIYNDEAQQQGLAVWSHSDAAKFVLKSKTCFDDGQLACVAITSGDHRDAHDVLTFSVDACWLS
;
A
#
# COMPACT_ATOMS: atom_id res chain seq x y z
N MET A 1 6.92 17.65 3.14
CA MET A 1 8.01 16.65 3.22
C MET A 1 9.22 17.15 4.02
N SER A 2 9.64 18.41 3.89
CA SER A 2 10.79 18.99 4.62
C SER A 2 10.73 18.85 6.14
N GLU A 3 9.56 19.04 6.74
CA GLU A 3 9.39 18.90 8.19
C GLU A 3 9.57 17.46 8.69
N ALA A 4 9.09 16.47 7.92
CA ALA A 4 9.26 15.05 8.23
C ALA A 4 10.73 14.62 8.14
N GLY A 5 11.46 15.13 7.13
CA GLY A 5 12.91 14.93 7.03
C GLY A 5 13.66 15.55 8.21
N ARG A 6 13.28 16.77 8.64
CA ARG A 6 13.85 17.41 9.83
C ARG A 6 13.56 16.62 11.11
N GLU A 7 12.32 16.15 11.28
CA GLU A 7 11.94 15.31 12.42
C GLU A 7 12.78 14.04 12.46
N LEU A 8 12.90 13.33 11.32
CA LEU A 8 13.69 12.10 11.21
C LEU A 8 15.14 12.32 11.65
N ARG A 9 15.80 13.36 11.14
CA ARG A 9 17.20 13.69 11.48
C ARG A 9 17.43 14.03 12.95
N ASN A 10 16.40 14.48 13.65
CA ASN A 10 16.49 14.82 15.08
C ASN A 10 16.28 13.59 15.98
N ARG A 11 15.98 12.41 15.42
CA ARG A 11 15.77 11.17 16.18
C ARG A 11 17.05 10.35 16.25
N SER A 12 17.32 9.78 17.41
CA SER A 12 18.48 8.90 17.64
C SER A 12 18.16 7.42 17.49
N THR A 13 16.89 7.03 17.46
CA THR A 13 16.45 5.63 17.40
C THR A 13 15.19 5.48 16.55
N TRP A 14 15.12 4.37 15.81
CA TRP A 14 13.91 3.97 15.11
C TRP A 14 12.87 3.39 16.07
N ASP A 15 11.62 3.83 15.92
CA ASP A 15 10.44 3.21 16.53
C ASP A 15 9.21 3.43 15.64
N LEU A 16 8.04 2.95 16.06
CA LEU A 16 6.80 3.10 15.29
C LEU A 16 6.28 4.55 15.23
N GLN A 17 6.93 5.50 15.89
CA GLN A 17 6.66 6.94 15.79
C GLN A 17 7.56 7.64 14.78
N CYS A 18 8.51 6.94 14.15
CA CYS A 18 9.30 7.50 13.05
C CYS A 18 8.39 8.07 11.96
N PRO A 19 8.70 9.28 11.47
CA PRO A 19 7.87 9.94 10.47
C PRO A 19 7.96 9.22 9.13
N VAL A 20 6.81 9.14 8.45
CA VAL A 20 6.69 8.68 7.07
C VAL A 20 5.79 9.63 6.32
N VAL A 21 5.88 9.59 4.99
CA VAL A 21 5.04 10.42 4.12
C VAL A 21 4.25 9.55 3.16
N ILE A 22 2.99 9.91 2.96
CA ILE A 22 2.12 9.34 1.94
C ILE A 22 1.84 10.42 0.91
N ILE A 23 2.06 10.12 -0.36
CA ILE A 23 1.65 10.92 -1.49
C ILE A 23 0.43 10.25 -2.10
N ASP A 24 -0.74 10.82 -1.87
CA ASP A 24 -2.01 10.31 -2.35
C ASP A 24 -2.44 11.10 -3.59
N ALA A 25 -2.29 10.47 -4.76
CA ALA A 25 -2.62 11.07 -6.05
C ALA A 25 -4.03 10.72 -6.55
N ARG A 26 -4.89 10.17 -5.69
CA ARG A 26 -6.28 9.84 -6.05
C ARG A 26 -7.17 11.06 -6.25
N THR A 27 -6.77 12.20 -5.68
CA THR A 27 -7.51 13.46 -5.74
C THR A 27 -6.63 14.55 -6.34
N GLU A 28 -7.25 15.47 -7.08
CA GLU A 28 -6.60 16.69 -7.55
C GLU A 28 -7.02 17.90 -6.69
N PRO A 29 -6.09 18.63 -6.05
CA PRO A 29 -4.64 18.42 -6.08
C PRO A 29 -4.18 17.21 -5.25
N ASN A 30 -3.06 16.60 -5.64
CA ASN A 30 -2.41 15.52 -4.89
C ASN A 30 -2.25 15.87 -3.41
N ARG A 31 -2.62 14.93 -2.55
CA ARG A 31 -2.57 15.11 -1.10
C ARG A 31 -1.30 14.50 -0.52
N VAL A 32 -0.52 15.31 0.18
CA VAL A 32 0.65 14.82 0.94
C VAL A 32 0.26 14.69 2.42
N VAL A 33 0.27 13.47 2.94
CA VAL A 33 -0.04 13.17 4.35
C VAL A 33 1.26 12.82 5.07
N ARG A 34 1.57 13.56 6.14
CA ARG A 34 2.61 13.19 7.10
C ARG A 34 1.98 12.38 8.21
N THR A 35 2.59 11.26 8.54
CA THR A 35 2.17 10.42 9.66
C THR A 35 3.39 9.70 10.26
N SER A 36 3.16 8.71 11.10
CA SER A 36 4.18 7.80 11.60
C SER A 36 4.04 6.42 10.99
N VAL A 37 5.06 5.57 11.14
CA VAL A 37 4.98 4.14 10.78
C VAL A 37 3.72 3.49 11.38
N ARG A 38 3.35 3.81 12.63
CA ARG A 38 2.11 3.33 13.26
C ARG A 38 0.85 3.86 12.57
N GLY A 39 0.88 5.12 12.15
CA GLY A 39 -0.30 5.81 11.63
C GLY A 39 -0.59 5.53 10.15
N ILE A 40 0.23 4.72 9.47
CA ILE A 40 0.04 4.43 8.04
C ILE A 40 -1.23 3.61 7.77
N THR A 41 -1.63 2.76 8.71
CA THR A 41 -2.85 1.95 8.61
C THR A 41 -4.12 2.79 8.62
N GLY A 42 -4.06 4.03 9.09
CA GLY A 42 -5.17 4.99 9.02
C GLY A 42 -5.33 5.64 7.65
N ALA A 43 -4.37 5.45 6.73
CA ALA A 43 -4.39 6.04 5.40
C ALA A 43 -4.39 5.01 4.26
N ILE A 44 -3.87 3.80 4.51
CA ILE A 44 -3.92 2.66 3.59
C ILE A 44 -4.46 1.48 4.38
N ALA A 45 -5.59 0.94 3.93
CA ALA A 45 -6.23 -0.16 4.62
C ALA A 45 -5.49 -1.47 4.36
N THR A 46 -5.46 -2.30 5.40
CA THR A 46 -4.83 -3.62 5.35
C THR A 46 -5.90 -4.66 5.13
N SER A 47 -5.88 -5.30 3.97
CA SER A 47 -6.82 -6.36 3.62
C SER A 47 -6.46 -7.65 4.33
N ASN A 48 -7.48 -8.35 4.82
CA ASN A 48 -7.32 -9.66 5.45
C ASN A 48 -7.18 -10.79 4.42
N VAL A 49 -7.64 -10.57 3.19
CA VAL A 49 -7.77 -11.62 2.18
C VAL A 49 -6.69 -11.58 1.11
N ILE A 50 -5.99 -10.45 0.90
CA ILE A 50 -4.88 -10.38 -0.09
C ILE A 50 -3.77 -11.40 0.21
N ASP A 51 -3.56 -11.74 1.48
CA ASP A 51 -2.54 -12.73 1.86
C ASP A 51 -2.97 -14.20 1.69
N ASP A 52 -4.26 -14.46 1.40
CA ASP A 52 -4.74 -15.80 1.10
C ASP A 52 -4.05 -16.31 -0.19
N PRO A 53 -3.53 -17.56 -0.21
CA PRO A 53 -2.87 -18.12 -1.40
C PRO A 53 -3.70 -18.05 -2.68
N LEU A 54 -5.02 -18.24 -2.58
CA LEU A 54 -5.93 -18.18 -3.73
C LEU A 54 -6.03 -16.75 -4.28
N MET A 55 -6.18 -15.76 -3.40
CA MET A 55 -6.17 -14.34 -3.77
C MET A 55 -4.81 -13.91 -4.35
N ARG A 56 -3.70 -14.37 -3.78
CA ARG A 56 -2.35 -14.08 -4.33
C ARG A 56 -2.20 -14.66 -5.73
N SER A 57 -2.65 -15.90 -5.94
CA SER A 57 -2.65 -16.54 -7.26
C SER A 57 -3.47 -15.73 -8.26
N PHE A 58 -4.67 -15.31 -7.88
CA PHE A 58 -5.52 -14.43 -8.68
C PHE A 58 -4.83 -13.10 -9.00
N LEU A 59 -4.23 -12.40 -8.04
CA LEU A 59 -3.57 -11.11 -8.28
C LEU A 59 -2.30 -11.22 -9.15
N VAL A 60 -1.63 -12.38 -9.14
CA VAL A 60 -0.58 -12.67 -10.13
C VAL A 60 -1.21 -12.84 -11.50
N ARG A 61 -2.25 -13.67 -11.64
CA ARG A 61 -2.93 -13.92 -12.90
C ARG A 61 -3.54 -12.67 -13.51
N PHE A 62 -4.20 -11.85 -12.70
CA PHE A 62 -4.75 -10.54 -13.04
C PHE A 62 -3.72 -9.64 -13.73
N ARG A 63 -2.46 -9.64 -13.26
CA ARG A 63 -1.39 -8.83 -13.88
C ARG A 63 -0.90 -9.39 -15.21
N GLU A 64 -1.09 -10.69 -15.45
CA GLU A 64 -0.67 -11.35 -16.69
C GLU A 64 -1.71 -11.21 -17.80
N VAL A 65 -3.00 -11.37 -17.47
CA VAL A 65 -4.09 -11.45 -18.46
C VAL A 65 -5.18 -10.39 -18.31
N GLY A 66 -5.13 -9.58 -17.26
CA GLY A 66 -6.13 -8.55 -16.98
C GLY A 66 -7.32 -9.06 -16.16
N ALA A 67 -8.20 -8.13 -15.81
CA ALA A 67 -9.31 -8.35 -14.88
C ALA A 67 -10.32 -9.39 -15.38
N ASP A 68 -10.83 -9.21 -16.60
CA ASP A 68 -11.95 -10.00 -17.13
C ASP A 68 -11.58 -11.48 -17.26
N GLU A 69 -10.40 -11.77 -17.84
CA GLU A 69 -9.93 -13.14 -18.03
C GLU A 69 -9.59 -13.83 -16.70
N ALA A 70 -8.87 -13.14 -15.80
CA ALA A 70 -8.51 -13.72 -14.51
C ALA A 70 -9.75 -13.97 -13.62
N LEU A 71 -10.76 -13.10 -13.67
CA LEU A 71 -12.00 -13.30 -12.92
C LEU A 71 -12.78 -14.51 -13.44
N ASP A 72 -12.92 -14.65 -14.76
CA ASP A 72 -13.65 -15.78 -15.36
C ASP A 72 -12.98 -17.12 -15.03
N GLU A 73 -11.64 -17.19 -15.14
CA GLU A 73 -10.87 -18.39 -14.79
C GLU A 73 -11.10 -18.85 -13.34
N PHE A 74 -11.10 -17.91 -12.39
CA PHE A 74 -11.23 -18.23 -10.98
C PHE A 74 -12.69 -18.48 -10.55
N LEU A 75 -13.66 -17.80 -11.17
CA LEU A 75 -15.09 -18.01 -10.91
C LEU A 75 -15.65 -19.29 -11.55
N GLN A 76 -15.00 -19.83 -12.57
CA GLN A 76 -15.37 -21.12 -13.17
C GLN A 76 -14.47 -22.29 -12.68
N GLY A 77 -13.45 -21.97 -11.88
CA GLY A 77 -12.45 -22.92 -11.41
C GLY A 77 -12.95 -23.86 -10.29
N PRO A 78 -12.12 -24.84 -9.89
CA PRO A 78 -12.46 -25.80 -8.83
C PRO A 78 -12.63 -25.17 -7.44
N GLU A 79 -12.06 -23.98 -7.21
CA GLU A 79 -12.17 -23.23 -5.95
C GLU A 79 -13.12 -22.01 -6.07
N ALA A 80 -14.01 -21.99 -7.06
CA ALA A 80 -14.86 -20.85 -7.40
C ALA A 80 -15.67 -20.29 -6.22
N GLU A 81 -16.30 -21.15 -5.41
CA GLU A 81 -17.10 -20.70 -4.25
C GLU A 81 -16.23 -19.94 -3.25
N ARG A 82 -15.07 -20.51 -2.88
CA ARG A 82 -14.14 -19.87 -1.95
C ARG A 82 -13.55 -18.59 -2.54
N PHE A 83 -13.22 -18.60 -3.83
CA PHE A 83 -12.73 -17.40 -4.50
C PHE A 83 -13.77 -16.27 -4.47
N SER A 84 -15.04 -16.58 -4.75
CA SER A 84 -16.13 -15.60 -4.70
C SER A 84 -16.24 -14.95 -3.33
N GLU A 85 -16.18 -15.73 -2.25
CA GLU A 85 -16.21 -15.19 -0.88
C GLU A 85 -15.03 -14.25 -0.60
N LEU A 86 -13.82 -14.63 -0.99
CA LEU A 86 -12.62 -13.80 -0.80
C LEU A 86 -12.66 -12.53 -1.66
N TRP A 87 -13.17 -12.64 -2.89
CA TRP A 87 -13.30 -11.53 -3.82
C TRP A 87 -14.33 -10.50 -3.35
N ASP A 88 -15.46 -10.96 -2.79
CA ASP A 88 -16.47 -10.09 -2.20
C ASP A 88 -15.89 -9.30 -1.01
N ILE A 89 -15.17 -9.98 -0.10
CA ILE A 89 -14.49 -9.33 1.02
C ILE A 89 -13.47 -8.30 0.52
N TYR A 90 -12.65 -8.66 -0.47
CA TYR A 90 -11.65 -7.76 -1.04
C TYR A 90 -12.30 -6.50 -1.65
N ASN A 91 -13.37 -6.65 -2.43
CA ASN A 91 -14.06 -5.53 -3.05
C ASN A 91 -14.70 -4.61 -2.02
N ASP A 92 -15.32 -5.17 -0.98
CA ASP A 92 -15.89 -4.38 0.12
C ASP A 92 -14.79 -3.57 0.83
N GLU A 93 -13.66 -4.20 1.16
CA GLU A 93 -12.49 -3.54 1.77
C GLU A 93 -11.95 -2.43 0.86
N ALA A 94 -11.82 -2.70 -0.44
CA ALA A 94 -11.27 -1.77 -1.42
C ALA A 94 -12.22 -0.58 -1.66
N GLN A 95 -13.53 -0.80 -1.82
CA GLN A 95 -14.52 0.26 -2.05
C GLN A 95 -14.61 1.22 -0.87
N GLN A 96 -14.61 0.70 0.36
CA GLN A 96 -14.65 1.52 1.58
C GLN A 96 -13.47 2.49 1.69
N GLN A 97 -12.34 2.17 1.04
CA GLN A 97 -11.06 2.83 1.23
C GLN A 97 -10.53 3.46 -0.06
N GLY A 98 -11.39 3.61 -1.07
CA GLY A 98 -11.06 4.24 -2.35
C GLY A 98 -9.95 3.48 -3.09
N LEU A 99 -10.09 2.16 -3.18
CA LEU A 99 -9.27 1.18 -3.92
C LEU A 99 -7.77 1.16 -3.60
N ALA A 100 -7.36 1.73 -2.45
CA ALA A 100 -5.97 1.69 -1.98
C ALA A 100 -5.87 0.73 -0.77
N VAL A 101 -5.67 -0.55 -1.07
CA VAL A 101 -5.48 -1.61 -0.08
C VAL A 101 -4.15 -2.32 -0.30
N TRP A 102 -3.54 -2.78 0.78
CA TRP A 102 -2.35 -3.63 0.76
C TRP A 102 -2.53 -4.83 1.69
N SER A 103 -1.66 -5.82 1.60
CA SER A 103 -1.71 -6.98 2.50
C SER A 103 -1.08 -6.71 3.86
N HIS A 104 -1.33 -7.59 4.84
CA HIS A 104 -0.60 -7.57 6.11
C HIS A 104 0.90 -7.76 5.89
N SER A 105 1.25 -8.63 4.94
CA SER A 105 2.64 -8.87 4.53
C SER A 105 3.30 -7.61 3.96
N ASP A 106 2.58 -6.80 3.17
CA ASP A 106 3.12 -5.57 2.59
C ASP A 106 3.25 -4.46 3.63
N ALA A 107 2.29 -4.34 4.55
CA ALA A 107 2.41 -3.46 5.71
C ALA A 107 3.65 -3.82 6.55
N ALA A 108 3.87 -5.10 6.83
CA ALA A 108 5.04 -5.58 7.57
C ALA A 108 6.36 -5.30 6.81
N LYS A 109 6.40 -5.53 5.49
CA LYS A 109 7.55 -5.16 4.65
C LYS A 109 7.82 -3.65 4.70
N PHE A 110 6.78 -2.83 4.71
CA PHE A 110 6.95 -1.38 4.82
C PHE A 110 7.53 -0.96 6.19
N VAL A 111 7.09 -1.59 7.28
CA VAL A 111 7.70 -1.38 8.61
C VAL A 111 9.20 -1.69 8.56
N LEU A 112 9.59 -2.83 7.98
CA LEU A 112 11.01 -3.20 7.81
C LEU A 112 11.76 -2.20 6.93
N LYS A 113 11.17 -1.80 5.78
CA LYS A 113 11.72 -0.77 4.90
C LYS A 113 11.95 0.53 5.66
N SER A 114 11.01 0.97 6.50
CA SER A 114 11.13 2.21 7.26
C SER A 114 12.30 2.20 8.24
N LYS A 115 12.63 1.02 8.78
CA LYS A 115 13.80 0.84 9.63
C LYS A 115 15.08 0.96 8.83
N THR A 116 15.19 0.27 7.70
CA THR A 116 16.33 0.41 6.78
C THR A 116 16.52 1.87 6.35
N CYS A 117 15.44 2.54 5.93
CA CYS A 117 15.49 3.96 5.56
C CYS A 117 16.01 4.84 6.72
N PHE A 118 15.56 4.59 7.95
CA PHE A 118 16.06 5.35 9.11
C PHE A 118 17.55 5.18 9.32
N ASP A 119 18.05 3.94 9.24
CA ASP A 119 19.48 3.64 9.36
C ASP A 119 20.31 4.34 8.26
N ASP A 120 19.71 4.51 7.07
CA ASP A 120 20.31 5.20 5.91
C ASP A 120 20.07 6.73 5.90
N GLY A 121 19.40 7.30 6.92
CA GLY A 121 19.06 8.73 6.95
C GLY A 121 18.01 9.15 5.91
N GLN A 122 17.21 8.21 5.41
CA GLN A 122 16.18 8.39 4.40
C GLN A 122 14.77 8.39 5.01
N LEU A 123 13.88 9.17 4.43
CA LEU A 123 12.46 9.13 4.75
C LEU A 123 11.79 8.00 3.97
N ALA A 124 11.11 7.10 4.66
CA ALA A 124 10.25 6.11 4.01
C ALA A 124 8.94 6.75 3.56
N CYS A 125 8.58 6.49 2.31
CA CYS A 125 7.44 7.09 1.66
C CYS A 125 6.54 6.02 1.03
N VAL A 126 5.26 6.33 0.95
CA VAL A 126 4.28 5.58 0.16
C VAL A 126 3.64 6.50 -0.86
N ALA A 127 3.45 6.02 -2.08
CA ALA A 127 2.65 6.69 -3.10
C ALA A 127 1.43 5.84 -3.42
N ILE A 128 0.28 6.48 -3.52
CA ILE A 128 -0.96 5.91 -4.05
C ILE A 128 -1.18 6.56 -5.40
N THR A 129 -1.10 5.79 -6.49
CA THR A 129 -1.18 6.33 -7.85
C THR A 129 -2.59 6.78 -8.20
N SER A 130 -2.71 7.74 -9.12
CA SER A 130 -3.98 8.02 -9.79
C SER A 130 -4.29 6.84 -10.71
N GLY A 131 -5.43 6.17 -10.51
CA GLY A 131 -5.93 5.20 -11.46
C GLY A 131 -6.68 5.94 -12.57
N ASP A 132 -6.40 5.64 -13.84
CA ASP A 132 -7.38 5.95 -14.89
C ASP A 132 -8.62 5.09 -14.66
N HIS A 133 -9.79 5.53 -15.15
CA HIS A 133 -11.16 5.07 -14.81
C HIS A 133 -11.49 3.56 -14.94
N ARG A 134 -10.50 2.67 -15.07
CA ARG A 134 -10.62 1.21 -15.08
C ARG A 134 -9.50 0.45 -14.34
N ASP A 135 -8.47 1.14 -13.84
CA ASP A 135 -7.31 0.50 -13.20
C ASP A 135 -7.29 0.75 -11.68
N ALA A 136 -6.95 -0.28 -10.92
CA ALA A 136 -6.78 -0.20 -9.47
C ALA A 136 -5.66 0.81 -9.11
N HIS A 137 -5.76 1.46 -7.94
CA HIS A 137 -4.65 2.29 -7.47
C HIS A 137 -3.47 1.41 -7.05
N ASP A 138 -2.28 1.75 -7.51
CA ASP A 138 -1.06 1.09 -7.05
C ASP A 138 -0.56 1.75 -5.76
N VAL A 139 -0.19 0.90 -4.81
CA VAL A 139 0.52 1.31 -3.58
C VAL A 139 2.00 1.03 -3.74
N LEU A 140 2.80 2.08 -3.90
CA LEU A 140 4.23 2.00 -4.11
C LEU A 140 4.99 2.45 -2.85
N THR A 141 6.02 1.72 -2.44
CA THR A 141 6.87 2.12 -1.32
C THR A 141 8.26 2.52 -1.81
N PHE A 142 8.72 3.71 -1.44
CA PHE A 142 10.00 4.26 -1.87
C PHE A 142 10.67 5.01 -0.72
N SER A 143 11.86 5.57 -0.97
CA SER A 143 12.57 6.38 0.00
C SER A 143 13.10 7.65 -0.65
N VAL A 144 13.27 8.69 0.17
CA VAL A 144 13.86 9.96 -0.24
C VAL A 144 14.92 10.33 0.79
N ASP A 145 16.10 10.74 0.34
CA ASP A 145 17.14 11.23 1.24
C ASP A 145 16.62 12.42 2.05
N ALA A 146 16.69 12.35 3.38
CA ALA A 146 16.16 13.40 4.24
C ALA A 146 16.93 14.73 4.06
N CYS A 147 18.15 14.70 3.52
CA CYS A 147 18.94 15.88 3.20
C CYS A 147 18.42 16.60 1.96
N TRP A 148 17.75 15.93 1.02
CA TRP A 148 17.16 16.58 -0.16
C TRP A 148 15.91 17.39 0.14
N LEU A 149 15.35 17.17 1.34
CA LEU A 149 14.12 17.81 1.80
C LEU A 149 14.41 19.08 2.64
N SER A 150 15.64 19.60 2.61
CA SER A 150 16.04 20.85 3.29
C SER A 150 15.55 22.10 2.58
#